data_AF-A0A961KZB9-F1
#
_entry.id   AF-A0A961KZB9-F1
#
_cell.length_a   1.000
_cell.length_b   1.000
_cell.length_c   1.000
_cell.angle_alpha   90.00
_cell.angle_beta   90.00
_cell.angle_gamma   90.00
#
_symmetry.space_group_name_H-M   'P 1'
#
loop_
_entity.id
_entity.type
_entity.pdbx_description
1 polymer ?
#
loop_
_entity_poly.entity_id
_entity_poly.type
_entity_poly.pdbx_seq_one_letter_code
_entity_poly.pdbx_strand_id
1 'polypeptide(L)'
;MVDDAILVGGGGENYAEQRELLLRFGNRHGLITGATGTGKTVTLQILAEGFSAAGVPVFVQDVKGDVSGLSRPGDPAGKADEALRSRAARIGMGDFAYRAYPVVFWDLFG
;
A
#
# COMPACT_ATOMS: atom_id res chain seq x y z
N MET A 1 -10.63 -12.83 -12.35
CA MET A 1 -9.31 -12.69 -12.97
C MET A 1 -8.45 -12.01 -11.93
N VAL A 2 -7.30 -12.56 -11.56
CA VAL A 2 -6.35 -11.83 -10.71
C VAL A 2 -5.78 -10.73 -11.58
N ASP A 3 -5.79 -9.48 -11.12
CA ASP A 3 -5.18 -8.39 -11.87
C ASP A 3 -3.66 -8.63 -11.96
N ASP A 4 -3.09 -8.57 -13.16
CA ASP A 4 -1.67 -8.85 -13.42
C ASP A 4 -0.74 -7.70 -12.97
N ALA A 5 -1.24 -6.77 -12.15
CA ALA A 5 -0.54 -5.59 -11.71
C ALA A 5 -1.02 -5.10 -10.33
N ILE A 6 -0.17 -4.33 -9.66
CA ILE A 6 -0.45 -3.64 -8.40
C ILE A 6 -0.43 -2.14 -8.66
N LEU A 7 -1.52 -1.42 -8.37
CA LEU A 7 -1.51 0.04 -8.37
C LEU A 7 -0.53 0.52 -7.28
N VAL A 8 0.53 1.25 -7.65
CA VAL A 8 1.55 1.74 -6.70
C VAL A 8 1.37 3.21 -6.34
N GLY A 9 0.54 3.94 -7.09
CA GLY A 9 0.19 5.33 -6.82
C GLY A 9 -0.05 6.14 -8.08
N GLY A 10 0.07 7.46 -7.95
CA GLY A 10 -0.06 8.40 -9.08
C GLY A 10 1.29 9.02 -9.47
N GLY A 11 1.49 9.26 -10.75
CA GLY A 11 2.61 9.97 -11.36
C GLY A 11 2.13 10.91 -12.47
N GLY A 12 3.04 11.36 -13.34
CA GLY A 12 2.70 12.32 -14.40
C GLY A 12 2.37 13.71 -13.84
N GLU A 13 1.67 14.52 -14.63
CA GLU A 13 1.29 15.87 -14.23
C GLU A 13 0.35 15.82 -13.00
N ASN A 14 0.67 16.62 -11.96
CA ASN A 14 -0.09 16.67 -10.71
C ASN A 14 -0.31 15.32 -10.00
N TYR A 15 0.49 14.29 -10.32
CA TYR A 15 0.31 12.91 -9.84
C TYR A 15 -1.05 12.29 -10.22
N ALA A 16 -1.67 12.74 -11.31
CA ALA A 16 -3.01 12.31 -11.72
C ALA A 16 -3.05 11.01 -12.53
N GLU A 17 -1.90 10.54 -13.03
CA GLU A 17 -1.84 9.33 -13.83
C GLU A 17 -1.56 8.12 -12.94
N GLN A 18 -2.39 7.09 -13.00
CA GLN A 18 -2.14 5.83 -12.31
C GLN A 18 -0.83 5.20 -12.78
N ARG A 19 -0.07 4.70 -11.80
CA ARG A 19 1.16 3.95 -12.02
C ARG A 19 1.01 2.59 -11.37
N GLU A 20 1.31 1.56 -12.14
CA GLU A 20 1.16 0.18 -11.75
C GLU A 20 2.50 -0.54 -11.82
N LEU A 21 2.71 -1.46 -10.89
CA LEU A 21 3.77 -2.45 -10.93
C LEU A 21 3.19 -3.74 -11.52
N LEU A 22 3.61 -4.10 -12.73
CA LEU A 22 3.26 -5.39 -13.31
C LEU A 22 3.84 -6.52 -12.44
N LEU A 23 3.01 -7.50 -12.06
CA LEU A 23 3.40 -8.57 -11.14
C LEU A 23 4.63 -9.36 -11.63
N ARG A 24 4.76 -9.54 -12.94
CA ARG A 24 5.93 -10.19 -13.56
C ARG A 24 7.27 -9.51 -13.23
N PHE A 25 7.25 -8.23 -12.88
CA PHE A 25 8.42 -7.45 -12.47
C PHE A 25 8.55 -7.30 -10.94
N GLY A 26 7.59 -7.80 -10.15
CA GLY A 26 7.64 -7.80 -8.69
C GLY A 26 8.76 -8.67 -8.10
N ASN A 27 9.37 -9.54 -8.90
CA ASN A 27 10.53 -10.37 -8.54
C ASN A 27 11.88 -9.65 -8.73
N ARG A 28 11.87 -8.32 -8.89
CA ARG A 28 13.07 -7.48 -8.97
C ARG A 28 13.20 -6.66 -7.70
N HIS A 29 14.44 -6.46 -7.25
CA HIS A 29 14.69 -5.58 -6.12
C HIS A 29 14.28 -4.14 -6.46
N GLY A 30 13.58 -3.50 -5.54
CA GLY A 30 13.16 -2.11 -5.64
C GLY A 30 13.64 -1.29 -4.44
N LEU A 31 13.62 0.02 -4.58
CA LEU A 31 13.98 0.98 -3.53
C LEU A 31 12.86 2.00 -3.36
N ILE A 32 12.28 2.05 -2.16
CA ILE A 32 11.37 3.12 -1.76
C ILE A 32 12.18 4.14 -0.97
N THR A 33 12.34 5.33 -1.53
CA THR A 33 13.08 6.44 -0.90
C THR A 33 12.28 7.73 -0.95
N GLY A 34 12.60 8.68 -0.07
CA GLY A 34 11.89 9.96 0.05
C GLY A 34 12.06 10.60 1.42
N ALA A 35 11.71 11.87 1.55
CA ALA A 35 11.74 12.59 2.81
C ALA A 35 10.63 12.14 3.78
N THR A 36 10.65 12.61 5.03
CA THR A 36 9.54 12.41 5.97
C THR A 36 8.27 13.06 5.41
N GLY A 37 7.13 12.39 5.53
CA GLY A 37 5.84 12.89 5.04
C GLY A 37 5.58 12.69 3.54
N THR A 38 6.50 12.11 2.77
CA THR A 38 6.32 11.89 1.32
C THR A 38 5.63 10.57 0.96
N GLY A 39 4.96 9.91 1.92
CA GLY A 39 4.17 8.70 1.64
C GLY A 39 4.96 7.39 1.48
N LYS A 40 6.21 7.30 1.97
CA LYS A 40 6.98 6.04 1.95
C LYS A 40 6.21 4.86 2.58
N THR A 41 5.67 5.07 3.78
CA THR A 41 4.88 4.06 4.51
C THR A 41 3.63 3.67 3.74
N VAL A 42 2.89 4.64 3.21
CA VAL A 42 1.69 4.38 2.39
C VAL A 42 2.03 3.57 1.14
N THR A 43 3.15 3.87 0.49
CA THR A 43 3.63 3.11 -0.68
C THR A 43 3.97 1.67 -0.31
N LEU A 44 4.64 1.46 0.84
CA LEU A 44 4.96 0.11 1.34
C LEU A 44 3.70 -0.69 1.69
N GLN A 45 2.71 -0.05 2.33
CA GLN A 45 1.41 -0.66 2.63
C GLN A 45 0.69 -1.07 1.34
N ILE A 46 0.54 -0.17 0.37
CA ILE A 46 -0.09 -0.45 -0.93
C ILE A 46 0.56 -1.65 -1.64
N LEU A 47 1.89 -1.74 -1.62
CA LEU A 47 2.61 -2.89 -2.19
C LEU A 47 2.31 -4.18 -1.43
N ALA A 48 2.36 -4.15 -0.08
CA ALA A 48 2.08 -5.33 0.74
C ALA A 48 0.64 -5.83 0.54
N GLU A 49 -0.31 -4.91 0.50
CA GLU A 49 -1.72 -5.15 0.20
C GLU A 49 -1.90 -5.77 -1.19
N GLY A 50 -1.31 -5.17 -2.23
CA GLY A 50 -1.41 -5.65 -3.60
C GLY A 50 -0.82 -7.04 -3.80
N PHE A 51 0.35 -7.31 -3.22
CA PHE A 51 0.96 -8.64 -3.26
C PHE A 51 0.10 -9.67 -2.50
N SER A 52 -0.40 -9.30 -1.31
CA SER A 52 -1.31 -10.17 -0.54
C SER A 52 -2.59 -10.49 -1.30
N ALA A 53 -3.20 -9.50 -1.97
CA ALA A 53 -4.38 -9.69 -2.82
C ALA A 53 -4.11 -10.58 -4.04
N ALA A 54 -2.88 -10.53 -4.57
CA ALA A 54 -2.42 -11.42 -5.64
C ALA A 54 -2.03 -12.83 -5.16
N GLY A 55 -2.19 -13.14 -3.86
CA GLY A 55 -1.85 -14.43 -3.27
C GLY A 55 -0.34 -14.61 -3.00
N VAL A 56 0.44 -13.54 -3.03
CA VAL A 56 1.88 -13.56 -2.75
C VAL A 56 2.11 -13.21 -1.27
N PRO A 57 2.72 -14.11 -0.48
CA PRO A 57 3.09 -13.81 0.91
C PRO A 57 4.12 -12.68 0.97
N VAL A 58 3.90 -11.72 1.88
CA VAL A 58 4.80 -10.59 2.09
C VAL A 58 5.37 -10.65 3.50
N PHE A 59 6.70 -10.61 3.60
CA PHE A 59 7.40 -10.48 4.86
C PHE A 59 7.92 -9.05 4.99
N VAL A 60 7.55 -8.36 6.07
CA VAL A 60 7.95 -6.97 6.32
C VAL A 60 8.51 -6.84 7.73
N GLN A 61 9.68 -6.20 7.84
CA GLN A 61 10.19 -5.73 9.12
C GLN A 61 9.51 -4.41 9.47
N ASP A 62 8.62 -4.42 10.45
CA ASP A 62 7.90 -3.23 10.89
C ASP A 62 8.50 -2.60 12.15
N VAL A 63 9.59 -1.85 11.97
CA VAL A 63 10.32 -1.22 13.10
C VAL A 63 9.49 -0.14 13.80
N LYS A 64 8.60 0.54 13.06
CA LYS A 64 7.83 1.68 13.58
C LYS A 64 6.41 1.31 14.01
N GLY A 65 5.94 0.11 13.66
CA GLY A 65 4.56 -0.31 13.89
C GLY A 65 3.59 0.22 12.84
N ASP A 66 4.07 0.90 11.79
CA ASP A 66 3.20 1.56 10.82
C ASP A 66 2.59 0.56 9.81
N VAL A 67 3.21 -0.61 9.60
CA VAL A 67 2.74 -1.63 8.63
C VAL A 67 1.79 -2.63 9.29
N SER A 68 1.94 -2.87 10.59
CA SER A 68 1.08 -3.75 11.40
C SER A 68 -0.41 -3.40 11.33
N GLY A 69 -0.72 -2.13 11.04
CA GLY A 69 -2.07 -1.62 10.84
C GLY A 69 -2.85 -2.30 9.71
N LEU A 70 -2.17 -2.96 8.76
CA LEU A 70 -2.80 -3.75 7.68
C LEU A 70 -3.75 -4.85 8.18
N SER A 71 -3.59 -5.27 9.44
CA SER A 71 -4.44 -6.26 10.11
C SER A 71 -5.88 -5.80 10.36
N ARG A 72 -6.17 -4.50 10.23
CA ARG A 72 -7.49 -3.91 10.53
C ARG A 72 -7.91 -2.96 9.41
N PRO A 73 -9.22 -2.84 9.13
CA PRO A 73 -9.68 -1.76 8.25
C PRO A 73 -9.38 -0.40 8.90
N GLY A 74 -9.04 0.59 8.08
CA GLY A 74 -8.96 1.99 8.50
C GLY A 74 -10.30 2.55 8.98
N ASP A 75 -10.24 3.68 9.68
CA ASP A 75 -11.39 4.36 10.27
C ASP A 75 -11.85 5.53 9.38
N PRO A 76 -13.06 5.48 8.79
CA PRO A 76 -13.63 6.60 8.03
C PRO A 76 -13.83 7.89 8.83
N ALA A 77 -13.91 7.82 10.16
CA ALA A 77 -13.97 8.99 11.03
C ALA A 77 -12.57 9.43 11.54
N GLY A 78 -11.52 8.73 11.14
CA GLY A 78 -10.15 8.99 11.55
C GLY A 78 -9.56 10.24 10.88
N LYS A 79 -8.59 10.87 11.56
CA LYS A 79 -7.90 12.09 11.09
C LYS A 79 -7.25 11.96 9.71
N ALA A 80 -6.93 10.75 9.28
CA ALA A 80 -6.27 10.48 8.00
C ALA A 80 -7.25 10.34 6.82
N ASP A 81 -8.55 10.19 7.07
CA ASP A 81 -9.54 9.84 6.04
C ASP A 81 -9.59 10.87 4.91
N GLU A 82 -9.67 12.16 5.25
CA GLU A 82 -9.71 13.26 4.27
C GLU A 82 -8.47 13.23 3.35
N ALA A 83 -7.28 13.05 3.92
CA ALA A 83 -6.04 13.02 3.16
C ALA A 83 -5.96 11.79 2.24
N LEU A 84 -6.38 10.62 2.72
CA LEU A 84 -6.39 9.38 1.94
C LEU A 84 -7.42 9.44 0.80
N ARG A 85 -8.64 9.91 1.06
CA ARG A 85 -9.67 10.10 0.02
C ARG A 85 -9.27 11.13 -1.02
N SER A 86 -8.69 12.26 -0.60
CA SER A 86 -8.18 13.28 -1.52
C SER A 86 -7.07 12.72 -2.42
N ARG A 87 -6.15 11.93 -1.85
CA ARG A 87 -5.11 11.23 -2.60
C ARG A 87 -5.70 10.22 -3.57
N ALA A 88 -6.63 9.37 -3.12
CA ALA A 88 -7.31 8.36 -3.93
C ALA A 88 -8.04 9.00 -5.13
N ALA A 89 -8.81 10.06 -4.88
CA ALA A 89 -9.49 10.82 -5.92
C ALA A 89 -8.49 11.44 -6.92
N ARG A 90 -7.39 12.02 -6.43
CA ARG A 90 -6.34 12.60 -7.29
C ARG A 90 -5.72 11.57 -8.22
N ILE A 91 -5.51 10.34 -7.76
CA ILE A 91 -4.91 9.27 -8.57
C ILE A 91 -5.96 8.44 -9.34
N GLY A 92 -7.23 8.86 -9.36
CA GLY A 92 -8.30 8.14 -10.05
C GLY A 92 -8.67 6.79 -9.44
N MET A 93 -8.37 6.54 -8.16
CA MET A 93 -8.78 5.33 -7.44
C MET A 93 -10.26 5.47 -7.03
N GLY A 94 -11.16 5.05 -7.92
CA GLY A 94 -12.61 5.28 -7.80
C GLY A 94 -13.32 4.43 -6.74
N ASP A 95 -12.72 3.33 -6.31
CA ASP A 95 -13.29 2.33 -5.40
C ASP A 95 -12.54 2.26 -4.06
N PHE A 96 -11.88 3.35 -3.66
CA PHE A 96 -11.15 3.41 -2.38
C PHE A 96 -12.07 3.05 -1.20
N ALA A 97 -11.75 1.92 -0.57
CA ALA A 97 -12.43 1.41 0.61
C ALA A 97 -11.41 0.83 1.59
N TYR A 98 -11.66 1.05 2.88
CA TYR A 98 -10.86 0.40 3.92
C TYR A 98 -11.18 -1.09 4.00
N ARG A 99 -10.13 -1.90 4.13
CA ARG A 99 -10.22 -3.35 4.33
C ARG A 99 -9.06 -3.82 5.20
N ALA A 100 -9.26 -4.95 5.87
CA ALA A 100 -8.17 -5.67 6.52
C ALA A 100 -7.51 -6.65 5.55
N TYR A 101 -6.26 -6.99 5.83
CA TYR A 101 -5.51 -8.05 5.18
C TYR A 101 -5.10 -9.12 6.20
N PRO A 102 -4.91 -10.38 5.76
CA PRO A 102 -4.40 -11.42 6.65
C PRO A 102 -2.97 -11.06 7.08
N VAL A 103 -2.77 -10.90 8.38
CA VAL A 103 -1.47 -10.55 8.98
C VAL A 103 -1.17 -11.51 10.11
N VAL A 104 0.05 -12.04 10.11
CA VAL A 104 0.60 -12.80 11.23
C VAL A 104 1.75 -11.98 11.81
N PHE A 105 1.69 -11.73 13.11
CA PHE A 105 2.79 -11.10 13.83
C PHE A 105 3.82 -12.16 14.22
N TRP A 106 5.08 -11.86 13.97
CA TRP A 106 6.20 -12.73 14.29
C TRP A 106 7.22 -11.94 15.08
N ASP A 107 7.62 -12.47 16.22
CA ASP A 107 8.69 -11.92 17.03
C ASP A 107 9.89 -12.90 17.05
N LEU A 108 10.94 -12.54 17.79
CA LEU A 108 12.15 -13.36 17.88
C LEU A 108 11.95 -14.64 18.71
N PHE A 109 10.85 -14.75 19.46
CA PHE A 109 10.58 -15.84 20.39
C PHE A 109 9.63 -16.89 19.83
N GLY A 110 8.91 -16.58 18.74
CA GLY A 110 8.04 -17.51 18.02
C GLY A 110 6.58 -17.37 18.39
#